data_AF-A0A351L4Y9-F1
#
_entry.id   AF-A0A351L4Y9-F1
#
_cell.length_a   1.000
_cell.length_b   1.000
_cell.length_c   1.000
_cell.angle_alpha   90.00
_cell.angle_beta   90.00
_cell.angle_gamma   90.00
#
_symmetry.space_group_name_H-M   'P 1'
#
loop_
_entity.id
_entity.type
_entity.pdbx_description
1 polymer ?
#
loop_
_entity_poly.entity_id
_entity_poly.type
_entity_poly.pdbx_seq_one_letter_code
_entity_poly.pdbx_strand_id
1 'polypeptide(L)' 'MKEKSIRIRLSQKRYDKLKAYAETKEKTVTQLVEDWIDRLPSQKIGDSSYAPLPNQPDG' A
#
# COMPACT_ATOMS: atom_id res chain seq x y z
N MET A 1 -4.41 16.17 -9.41
CA MET A 1 -4.64 14.90 -8.68
C MET A 1 -4.43 15.17 -7.20
N LYS A 2 -5.19 14.53 -6.28
CA LYS A 2 -4.91 14.68 -4.84
C LYS A 2 -3.64 13.91 -4.50
N GLU A 3 -2.52 14.62 -4.37
CA GLU A 3 -1.27 14.03 -3.91
C GLU A 3 -1.41 13.63 -2.43
N LYS A 4 -1.14 12.36 -2.13
CA LYS A 4 -1.09 11.84 -0.76
C LYS A 4 0.37 11.53 -0.44
N SER A 5 0.90 12.11 0.62
CA SER A 5 2.25 11.84 1.11
C SER A 5 2.22 10.91 2.31
N ILE A 6 3.19 10.00 2.39
CA ILE A 6 3.40 9.13 3.55
C ILE A 6 4.63 9.62 4.32
N ARG A 7 4.47 9.82 5.63
CA ARG A 7 5.57 10.18 6.51
C ARG A 7 6.00 8.95 7.30
N ILE A 8 7.13 8.36 6.91
CA ILE A 8 7.68 7.17 7.57
C ILE A 8 8.73 7.59 8.60
N ARG A 9 8.56 7.18 9.85
CA ARG A 9 9.61 7.32 10.88
C ARG A 9 10.53 6.11 10.83
N LEU A 10 11.76 6.33 10.36
CA LEU A 10 12.80 5.30 10.28
C LEU A 10 13.93 5.66 11.24
N SER A 11 14.56 4.66 11.86
CA SER A 11 15.85 4.84 12.53
C SER A 11 16.95 5.10 11.50
N GLN A 12 18.02 5.81 11.89
CA GLN A 12 19.14 6.15 11.00
C GLN A 12 19.68 4.93 10.22
N LYS A 13 19.89 3.79 10.90
CA LYS A 13 20.34 2.54 10.26
C LYS A 13 19.42 2.03 9.15
N ARG A 14 18.09 2.18 9.32
CA ARG A 14 17.11 1.75 8.32
C ARG A 14 17.07 2.71 7.14
N TYR A 15 17.16 4.01 7.41
CA TYR A 15 17.23 5.03 6.38
C TYR A 15 18.48 4.86 5.51
N ASP A 16 19.65 4.67 6.14
CA ASP A 16 20.91 4.49 5.44
C ASP A 16 20.90 3.24 4.54
N LYS A 17 20.40 2.12 5.06
CA LYS A 17 20.22 0.89 4.28
C LYS A 17 19.29 1.10 3.07
N LEU A 18 18.19 1.84 3.26
CA LEU A 18 17.23 2.12 2.20
C LEU A 18 17.85 3.03 1.12
N LYS A 19 18.61 4.04 1.54
CA LYS A 19 19.32 4.97 0.66
C LYS A 19 20.38 4.23 -0.16
N ALA A 20 21.24 3.44 0.49
CA ALA A 20 22.27 2.66 -0.20
C ALA A 20 21.68 1.66 -1.21
N TYR A 21 20.54 1.04 -0.87
CA TYR A 21 19.84 0.16 -1.80
C TYR A 21 19.26 0.91 -3.01
N ALA A 22 18.72 2.11 -2.79
CA ALA A 22 18.23 2.97 -3.85
C ALA A 22 19.36 3.43 -4.79
N GLU A 23 20.51 3.82 -4.22
CA GLU A 23 21.74 4.16 -4.97
C GLU A 23 22.22 2.98 -5.83
N THR A 24 22.20 1.76 -5.29
CA THR A 24 22.60 0.54 -6.02
C THR A 24 21.66 0.24 -7.20
N LYS A 25 20.40 0.68 -7.13
CA LYS A 25 19.37 0.45 -8.16
C LYS A 25 19.24 1.63 -9.12
N GLU A 26 20.05 2.68 -8.97
CA GLU A 26 19.93 3.96 -9.70
C GLU A 26 18.51 4.57 -9.62
N LYS A 27 17.81 4.31 -8.51
CA LYS A 27 16.45 4.77 -8.25
C LYS A 27 16.43 5.70 -7.04
N THR A 28 15.41 6.57 -6.97
CA THR A 28 15.15 7.33 -5.74
C THR A 28 14.45 6.44 -4.71
N VAL A 29 14.59 6.78 -3.42
CA VAL A 29 13.87 6.10 -2.34
C VAL A 29 12.36 6.13 -2.58
N THR A 30 11.83 7.23 -3.12
CA THR A 30 10.42 7.36 -3.50
C THR A 30 10.03 6.32 -4.54
N GLN A 31 10.78 6.23 -5.65
CA GLN A 31 10.51 5.26 -6.72
C GLN A 31 10.61 3.82 -6.23
N LEU A 32 11.53 3.55 -5.30
CA LEU A 32 11.65 2.25 -4.67
C LEU A 32 10.41 1.88 -3.86
N VAL A 33 9.89 2.85 -3.09
CA VAL A 33 8.67 2.67 -2.30
C VAL A 33 7.45 2.54 -3.20
N GLU A 34 7.37 3.29 -4.30
CA GLU A 34 6.32 3.13 -5.31
C GLU A 34 6.34 1.74 -5.95
N ASP A 35 7.53 1.26 -6.35
CA ASP A 35 7.73 -0.09 -6.92
C ASP A 35 7.33 -1.18 -5.91
N TRP A 36 7.58 -0.97 -4.61
CA TRP A 36 7.10 -1.87 -3.57
C TRP A 36 5.60 -1.81 -3.35
N ILE A 37 4.99 -0.62 -3.43
CA ILE A 37 3.54 -0.44 -3.32
C ILE A 37 2.83 -1.10 -4.50
N ASP A 38 3.35 -0.94 -5.71
CA ASP A 38 2.79 -1.52 -6.95
C ASP A 38 2.82 -3.05 -6.92
N ARG A 39 3.83 -3.65 -6.27
CA ARG A 39 3.92 -5.09 -6.04
C ARG A 39 2.98 -5.63 -4.97
N LEU A 40 2.38 -4.77 -4.14
CA LEU A 40 1.45 -5.25 -3.12
C LEU A 40 0.25 -5.88 -3.83
N PRO A 41 -0.22 -7.07 -3.42
CA PRO A 41 -1.45 -7.61 -3.94
C PRO A 41 -2.55 -6.57 -3.71
N SER A 42 -3.36 -6.32 -4.74
CA SER A 42 -4.56 -5.54 -4.55
C SER A 42 -5.40 -6.27 -3.52
N GLN A 43 -5.38 -5.79 -2.27
CA GLN A 43 -6.46 -6.11 -1.36
C GLN A 43 -7.68 -5.56 -2.06
N LYS A 44 -8.45 -6.44 -2.71
CA LYS A 44 -9.89 -6.29 -2.73
C LYS A 44 -10.25 -6.21 -1.25
N ILE A 45 -10.27 -4.99 -0.71
CA ILE A 45 -11.09 -4.65 0.45
C ILE A 45 -12.40 -5.34 0.11
N GLY A 46 -12.76 -6.31 0.94
CA GLY A 46 -13.86 -7.20 0.63
C GLY A 46 -15.01 -6.36 0.12
N ASP A 47 -15.57 -6.76 -1.00
CA ASP A 47 -16.97 -6.53 -1.27
C ASP A 47 -17.68 -7.17 -0.06
N SER A 48 -17.77 -6.42 1.03
CA SER A 48 -18.66 -6.73 2.13
C SER A 48 -20.04 -6.36 1.63
N SER A 49 -20.50 -7.06 0.58
CA SER A 49 -21.91 -7.32 0.35
C SER A 49 -22.33 -8.16 1.54
N TYR A 50 -22.63 -7.46 2.63
CA TYR A 50 -23.30 -7.99 3.80
C TYR A 50 -24.58 -8.68 3.32
N ALA A 51 -24.54 -10.01 3.40
CA ALA A 51 -25.61 -10.99 3.56
C ALA A 51 -26.88 -10.87 2.67
N PRO A 52 -27.29 -11.94 1.95
CA PRO A 52 -28.65 -12.01 1.45
C PRO A 52 -29.63 -11.93 2.63
N LEU A 53 -30.55 -10.97 2.60
CA LEU A 53 -31.65 -10.88 3.54
C LEU A 53 -32.41 -12.21 3.56
N PRO A 54 -32.71 -12.80 4.73
CA PRO A 54 -33.53 -13.99 4.80
C PRO A 54 -34.94 -13.65 4.28
N ASN A 55 -35.27 -14.31 3.18
CA ASN A 55 -36.55 -14.40 2.50
C ASN A 55 -37.75 -14.18 3.46
N GLN A 56 -38.33 -12.98 3.47
CA GLN A 56 -39.59 -12.71 4.17
C GLN A 56 -40.74 -12.99 3.19
N PRO A 57 -41.66 -13.92 3.50
CA PRO A 57 -42.80 -14.19 2.63
C PRO A 57 -43.77 -13.01 2.68
N ASP A 58 -44.17 -12.56 1.49
CA ASP A 58 -45.23 -11.57 1.28
C ASP A 58 -46.57 -12.20 1.71
N GLY A 59 -47.23 -11.59 2.68
CA GLY A 59 -48.52 -12.00 3.23
C GLY A 59 -49.35 -10.79 3.59
#